data_AF-A0A1Q7R4T5-F1
#
_entry.id   AF-A0A1Q7R4T5-F1
#
_cell.length_a   1.000
_cell.length_b   1.000
_cell.length_c   1.000
_cell.angle_alpha   90.00
_cell.angle_beta   90.00
_cell.angle_gamma   90.00
#
_symmetry.space_group_name_H-M   'P 1'
#
loop_
_entity.id
_entity.type
_entity.pdbx_description
1 polymer ?
#
loop_
_entity_poly.entity_id
_entity_poly.type
_entity_poly.pdbx_seq_one_letter_code
_entity_poly.pdbx_strand_id
1 'polypeptide(L)'
;LRTCRKTVFLVINKVDLVSKSGILPVIASYAENFSFKEVFPISALALTGTKELVDAVANQLPIHPPYYPTDMVSECSERFFVAELIREQIFEKFRSEIPYSTAVQITDFKEREGRKDLIQAEIYVERASQKGILIGKGGKALKEIGELARKEIEKFLERPVFLELHVKAREKWRKKEEWLKRFGYRS
;
A
#
# COMPACT_ATOMS: atom_id res chain seq x y z
N LEU A 1 -4.41 -0.69 -23.37
CA LEU A 1 -4.59 0.76 -23.67
C LEU A 1 -5.40 0.99 -24.94
N ARG A 2 -5.07 0.36 -26.08
CA ARG A 2 -5.76 0.57 -27.38
C ARG A 2 -7.28 0.27 -27.40
N THR A 3 -7.76 -0.52 -26.45
CA THR A 3 -9.20 -0.84 -26.28
C THR A 3 -9.91 0.02 -25.23
N CYS A 4 -9.21 0.91 -24.53
CA CYS A 4 -9.79 1.77 -23.50
C CYS A 4 -10.41 3.02 -24.15
N ARG A 5 -11.70 3.29 -23.91
CA ARG A 5 -12.40 4.50 -24.39
C ARG A 5 -12.22 5.72 -23.48
N LYS A 6 -11.31 5.66 -22.51
CA LYS A 6 -11.06 6.74 -21.55
C LYS A 6 -9.86 7.58 -21.98
N THR A 7 -9.85 8.84 -21.58
CA THR A 7 -8.66 9.70 -21.66
C THR A 7 -7.50 9.05 -20.90
N VAL A 8 -6.33 8.98 -21.55
CA VAL A 8 -5.12 8.41 -20.95
C VAL A 8 -4.03 9.47 -20.94
N PHE A 9 -3.44 9.70 -19.77
CA PHE A 9 -2.24 10.52 -19.58
C PHE A 9 -1.03 9.61 -19.39
N LEU A 10 0.11 10.01 -19.93
CA LEU A 10 1.39 9.35 -19.65
C LEU A 10 2.07 10.09 -18.49
N VAL A 11 2.27 9.42 -17.37
CA VAL A 11 2.99 9.98 -16.21
C VAL A 11 4.33 9.29 -16.08
N ILE A 12 5.41 10.02 -16.31
CA ILE A 12 6.78 9.53 -16.18
C ILE A 12 7.31 10.01 -14.83
N ASN A 13 7.33 9.12 -13.84
CA ASN A 13 7.80 9.45 -12.50
C ASN A 13 9.33 9.27 -12.36
N LYS A 14 9.90 9.85 -11.29
CA LYS A 14 11.33 9.82 -10.92
C LYS A 14 12.26 10.60 -11.84
N VAL A 15 11.78 11.70 -12.42
CA VAL A 15 12.60 12.55 -13.30
C VAL A 15 13.77 13.22 -12.58
N ASP A 16 13.76 13.24 -11.25
CA ASP A 16 14.87 13.68 -10.39
C ASP A 16 16.11 12.78 -10.48
N LEU A 17 15.96 11.52 -10.93
CA LEU A 17 17.07 10.57 -11.05
C LEU A 17 17.72 10.54 -12.45
N VAL A 18 17.19 11.32 -13.40
CA VAL A 18 17.64 11.31 -14.80
C VAL A 18 17.96 12.72 -15.28
N SER A 19 18.92 12.83 -16.19
CA SER A 19 19.22 14.11 -16.84
C SER A 19 18.05 14.53 -17.74
N LYS A 20 17.86 15.84 -17.90
CA LYS A 20 16.81 16.39 -18.79
C LYS A 20 16.89 15.84 -20.22
N SER A 21 18.10 15.59 -20.73
CA SER A 21 18.32 15.01 -22.06
C SER A 21 17.88 13.54 -22.15
N GLY A 22 17.87 12.79 -21.04
CA GLY A 22 17.42 11.39 -21.00
C GLY A 22 15.91 11.22 -20.98
N ILE A 23 15.14 12.28 -20.69
CA ILE A 23 13.68 12.22 -20.59
C ILE A 23 13.01 12.15 -21.98
N LEU A 24 13.52 12.93 -22.94
CA LEU A 24 12.92 13.02 -24.29
C LEU A 24 12.91 11.67 -25.03
N PRO A 25 13.99 10.86 -25.05
CA PRO A 25 13.97 9.53 -25.66
C PRO A 25 12.94 8.60 -25.01
N VAL A 26 12.77 8.68 -23.69
CA VAL A 26 11.78 7.88 -22.96
C VAL A 26 10.38 8.27 -23.40
N ILE A 27 10.06 9.57 -23.43
CA ILE A 27 8.76 10.07 -23.91
C ILE A 27 8.48 9.57 -25.34
N ALA A 28 9.45 9.71 -26.24
CA ALA A 28 9.33 9.27 -27.63
C ALA A 28 9.01 7.77 -27.73
N SER A 29 9.72 6.93 -26.98
CA SER A 29 9.51 5.47 -27.00
C SER A 29 8.09 5.05 -26.61
N TYR A 30 7.44 5.76 -25.69
CA TYR A 30 6.05 5.49 -25.32
C TYR A 30 5.05 6.10 -26.32
N ALA A 31 5.32 7.30 -26.82
CA ALA A 31 4.46 8.00 -27.76
C ALA A 31 4.32 7.26 -29.11
N GLU A 32 5.36 6.54 -29.56
CA GLU A 32 5.32 5.69 -30.75
C GLU A 32 4.31 4.53 -30.62
N ASN A 33 4.07 4.05 -29.39
CA ASN A 33 3.25 2.87 -29.15
C ASN A 33 1.78 3.20 -28.86
N PHE A 34 1.51 4.42 -28.38
CA PHE A 34 0.18 4.86 -27.98
C PHE A 34 0.04 6.39 -28.00
N SER A 35 -1.11 6.89 -28.48
CA SER A 35 -1.42 8.32 -28.45
C SER A 35 -2.01 8.68 -27.09
N PHE A 36 -1.22 9.36 -26.27
CA PHE A 36 -1.65 9.92 -24.99
C PHE A 36 -2.21 11.32 -25.18
N LYS A 37 -3.16 11.74 -24.34
CA LYS A 37 -3.69 13.12 -24.39
C LYS A 37 -2.61 14.14 -24.01
N GLU A 38 -1.82 13.80 -23.00
CA GLU A 38 -0.74 14.65 -22.48
C GLU A 38 0.29 13.79 -21.75
N VAL A 39 1.51 14.30 -21.65
CA VAL A 39 2.66 13.63 -21.03
C VAL A 39 3.18 14.48 -19.88
N PHE A 40 3.23 13.91 -18.68
CA PHE A 40 3.66 14.57 -17.45
C PHE A 40 4.96 13.93 -16.92
N PRO A 41 6.13 14.56 -17.15
CA PRO A 41 7.35 14.21 -16.45
C PRO A 41 7.30 14.76 -15.02
N ILE A 42 7.28 13.87 -14.01
CA ILE A 42 7.12 14.26 -12.61
C ILE A 42 8.20 13.65 -11.71
N SER A 43 8.43 14.29 -10.57
CA SER A 43 9.02 13.65 -9.39
C SER A 43 7.99 13.68 -8.29
N ALA A 44 7.39 12.51 -7.98
CA ALA A 44 6.46 12.40 -6.87
C ALA A 44 7.13 12.68 -5.52
N LEU A 45 8.43 12.33 -5.39
CA LEU A 45 9.19 12.57 -4.17
C LEU A 45 9.52 14.06 -3.97
N ALA A 46 9.96 14.74 -5.04
CA ALA A 46 10.29 16.17 -4.99
C ALA A 46 9.10 17.08 -5.33
N LEU A 47 7.89 16.52 -5.47
CA LEU A 47 6.65 17.19 -5.88
C LEU A 47 6.72 17.98 -7.21
N THR A 48 7.75 17.76 -8.02
CA THR A 48 7.96 18.47 -9.28
C THR A 48 6.99 17.96 -10.36
N GLY A 49 6.30 18.87 -11.06
CA GLY A 49 5.36 18.53 -12.13
C GLY A 49 4.03 17.91 -11.67
N THR A 50 3.84 17.76 -10.35
CA THR A 50 2.66 17.08 -9.79
C THR A 50 1.41 17.95 -9.83
N LYS A 51 1.56 19.28 -9.70
CA LYS A 51 0.44 20.22 -9.74
C LYS A 51 -0.21 20.24 -11.13
N GLU A 52 0.60 20.33 -12.18
CA GLU A 52 0.15 20.34 -13.57
C GLU A 52 -0.61 19.05 -13.90
N LEU A 53 -0.13 17.91 -13.40
CA LEU A 53 -0.84 16.63 -13.53
C LEU A 53 -2.19 16.66 -12.82
N VAL A 54 -2.26 17.14 -11.58
CA VAL A 54 -3.51 17.22 -10.81
C VAL A 54 -4.52 18.14 -11.49
N ASP A 55 -4.08 19.32 -11.95
CA ASP A 55 -4.92 20.28 -12.64
C ASP A 55 -5.46 19.70 -13.96
N ALA A 56 -4.62 19.01 -14.73
CA ALA A 56 -5.05 18.36 -15.97
C ALA A 56 -6.07 17.24 -15.72
N VAL A 57 -5.88 16.44 -14.67
CA VAL A 57 -6.85 15.40 -14.26
C VAL A 57 -8.17 16.04 -13.83
N ALA A 58 -8.12 17.07 -12.97
CA ALA A 58 -9.31 17.78 -12.50
C ALA A 58 -10.13 18.35 -13.65
N ASN A 59 -9.47 18.92 -14.67
CA ASN A 59 -10.11 19.45 -15.88
C ASN A 59 -10.77 18.37 -16.77
N GLN A 60 -10.49 17.09 -16.55
CA GLN A 60 -11.14 15.98 -17.26
C GLN A 60 -12.28 15.34 -16.46
N LEU A 61 -12.42 15.67 -15.18
CA LEU A 61 -13.47 15.09 -14.36
C LEU A 61 -14.83 15.71 -14.72
N PRO A 62 -15.90 14.91 -14.81
CA PRO A 62 -17.24 15.44 -14.97
C PRO A 62 -17.65 16.22 -13.73
N ILE A 63 -18.41 17.29 -13.92
CA ILE A 63 -19.01 18.03 -12.80
C ILE A 63 -20.04 17.12 -12.12
N HIS A 64 -19.84 16.86 -10.84
CA HIS A 64 -20.73 16.04 -10.03
C HIS A 64 -20.64 16.46 -8.55
N PRO A 65 -21.72 16.32 -7.75
CA PRO A 65 -21.63 16.42 -6.30
C PRO A 65 -20.57 15.48 -5.69
N PRO A 66 -19.99 15.77 -4.53
CA PRO A 66 -19.10 14.83 -3.85
C PRO A 66 -19.82 13.50 -3.59
N TYR A 67 -19.24 12.39 -4.06
CA TYR A 67 -19.73 11.04 -3.74
C TYR A 67 -19.43 10.64 -2.29
N TYR A 68 -18.41 11.27 -1.68
CA TYR A 68 -17.95 11.01 -0.32
C TYR A 68 -17.84 12.32 0.46
N PRO A 69 -17.99 12.29 1.80
CA PRO A 69 -17.74 13.45 2.66
C PRO A 69 -16.32 14.01 2.50
N THR A 70 -16.13 15.32 2.62
CA THR A 70 -14.84 15.99 2.39
C THR A 70 -13.79 15.69 3.45
N ASP A 71 -14.23 15.24 4.62
CA ASP A 71 -13.42 14.77 5.76
C ASP A 71 -13.05 13.28 5.64
N MET A 72 -13.64 12.56 4.68
CA MET A 72 -13.32 11.16 4.43
C MET A 72 -11.98 11.06 3.70
N VAL A 73 -10.92 10.73 4.44
CA VAL A 73 -9.56 10.58 3.87
C VAL A 73 -9.45 9.34 2.95
N SER A 74 -10.25 8.30 3.18
CA SER A 74 -10.32 7.09 2.34
C SER A 74 -11.57 6.26 2.58
N GLU A 75 -12.01 5.51 1.55
CA GLU A 75 -13.08 4.50 1.62
C GLU A 75 -12.67 3.22 2.37
N CYS A 76 -11.37 3.06 2.66
CA CYS A 76 -10.84 1.91 3.36
C CYS A 76 -11.09 2.02 4.87
N SER A 77 -11.66 0.98 5.49
CA SER A 77 -11.83 0.91 6.95
C SER A 77 -10.50 1.04 7.70
N GLU A 78 -10.50 1.56 8.93
CA GLU A 78 -9.30 1.64 9.80
C GLU A 78 -8.50 0.32 9.83
N ARG A 79 -9.19 -0.82 9.78
CA ARG A 79 -8.59 -2.17 9.71
C ARG A 79 -7.63 -2.34 8.53
N PHE A 80 -7.95 -1.77 7.37
CA PHE A 80 -7.07 -1.81 6.20
C PHE A 80 -5.78 -1.05 6.47
N PHE A 81 -5.89 0.20 6.96
CA PHE A 81 -4.72 1.01 7.26
C PHE A 81 -3.84 0.37 8.34
N VAL A 82 -4.44 -0.15 9.39
CA VAL A 82 -3.71 -0.88 10.44
C VAL A 82 -2.98 -2.11 9.86
N ALA A 83 -3.63 -2.87 8.96
CA ALA A 83 -2.96 -3.99 8.29
C ALA A 83 -1.79 -3.54 7.42
N GLU A 84 -1.94 -2.42 6.70
CA GLU A 84 -0.90 -1.85 5.84
C GLU A 84 0.28 -1.29 6.65
N LEU A 85 0.03 -0.64 7.78
CA LEU A 85 1.08 -0.17 8.68
C LEU A 85 1.90 -1.35 9.23
N ILE A 86 1.26 -2.47 9.58
CA ILE A 86 1.98 -3.70 9.97
C ILE A 86 2.78 -4.25 8.77
N ARG A 87 2.19 -4.27 7.58
CA ARG A 87 2.83 -4.76 6.35
C ARG A 87 4.06 -3.93 5.96
N GLU A 88 4.00 -2.62 6.16
CA GLU A 88 5.11 -1.69 5.95
C GLU A 88 6.30 -2.03 6.86
N GLN A 89 6.07 -2.26 8.15
CA GLN A 89 7.14 -2.64 9.08
C GLN A 89 7.79 -3.99 8.73
N ILE A 90 7.00 -4.95 8.21
CA ILE A 90 7.53 -6.20 7.66
C ILE A 90 8.39 -5.93 6.42
N PHE A 91 7.95 -5.01 5.55
CA PHE A 91 8.67 -4.65 4.33
C PHE A 91 9.99 -3.95 4.61
N GLU A 92 10.03 -3.02 5.58
CA GLU A 92 11.25 -2.32 5.96
C GLU A 92 12.28 -3.26 6.61
N LYS A 93 11.80 -4.19 7.46
CA LYS A 93 12.69 -5.04 8.25
C LYS A 93 13.24 -6.23 7.48
N PHE A 94 12.46 -6.82 6.59
CA PHE A 94 12.89 -8.00 5.81
C PHE A 94 13.22 -7.63 4.38
N ARG A 95 14.22 -8.32 3.83
CA ARG A 95 14.58 -8.24 2.40
C ARG A 95 14.15 -9.51 1.66
N SER A 96 14.39 -9.53 0.35
CA SER A 96 14.17 -10.70 -0.50
C SER A 96 12.69 -11.09 -0.62
N GLU A 97 12.34 -12.38 -0.57
CA GLU A 97 10.98 -12.84 -0.88
C GLU A 97 9.93 -12.57 0.21
N ILE A 98 10.32 -12.43 1.48
CA ILE A 98 9.40 -12.38 2.62
C ILE A 98 8.38 -11.23 2.50
N PRO A 99 8.78 -9.97 2.22
CA PRO A 99 7.83 -8.87 2.08
C PRO A 99 6.75 -9.13 1.01
N TYR A 100 7.12 -9.84 -0.06
CA TYR A 100 6.23 -10.12 -1.20
C TYR A 100 5.40 -11.40 -1.03
N SER A 101 5.73 -12.24 -0.05
CA SER A 101 5.00 -13.46 0.28
C SER A 101 4.20 -13.36 1.58
N THR A 102 3.97 -12.15 2.07
CA THR A 102 3.28 -11.87 3.33
C THR A 102 1.95 -11.16 3.10
N ALA A 103 0.91 -11.58 3.80
CA ALA A 103 -0.36 -10.86 3.91
C ALA A 103 -0.69 -10.62 5.38
N VAL A 104 -1.31 -9.47 5.67
CA VAL A 104 -1.75 -9.12 7.03
C VAL A 104 -3.26 -9.03 7.04
N GLN A 105 -3.90 -9.69 7.99
CA GLN A 105 -5.34 -9.65 8.19
C GLN A 105 -5.65 -9.25 9.63
N ILE A 106 -6.44 -8.20 9.83
CA ILE A 106 -6.99 -7.88 11.16
C ILE A 106 -8.15 -8.84 11.45
N THR A 107 -7.99 -9.65 12.49
CA THR A 107 -9.00 -10.64 12.91
C THR A 107 -9.97 -10.11 13.94
N ASP A 108 -9.50 -9.20 14.80
CA ASP A 108 -10.33 -8.56 15.83
C ASP A 108 -9.88 -7.11 16.01
N PHE A 109 -10.86 -6.23 16.20
CA PHE A 109 -10.64 -4.81 16.49
C PHE A 109 -11.73 -4.40 17.48
N LYS A 110 -11.36 -4.22 18.73
CA LYS A 110 -12.27 -3.87 19.82
C LYS A 110 -11.86 -2.57 20.47
N GLU A 111 -12.73 -1.57 20.31
CA GLU A 111 -12.63 -0.32 21.05
C GLU A 111 -12.98 -0.58 22.52
N ARG A 112 -12.18 -0.05 23.44
CA ARG A 112 -12.37 -0.31 24.89
C ARG A 112 -12.32 0.97 25.69
N GLU A 113 -13.43 1.32 26.30
CA GLU A 113 -13.51 2.49 27.18
C GLU A 113 -12.52 2.40 28.35
N GLY A 114 -11.76 3.48 28.56
CA GLY A 114 -10.77 3.58 29.64
C GLY A 114 -9.60 2.61 29.55
N ARG A 115 -9.42 1.91 28.42
CA ARG A 115 -8.33 0.95 28.19
C ARG A 115 -7.77 1.13 26.78
N LYS A 116 -6.69 0.42 26.48
CA LYS A 116 -6.16 0.36 25.11
C LYS A 116 -7.10 -0.46 24.23
N ASP A 117 -7.32 0.01 23.01
CA ASP A 117 -8.06 -0.75 22.00
C ASP A 117 -7.32 -2.04 21.69
N LEU A 118 -8.05 -3.15 21.57
CA LEU A 118 -7.46 -4.45 21.24
C LEU A 118 -7.49 -4.63 19.72
N ILE A 119 -6.31 -4.80 19.14
CA ILE A 119 -6.13 -5.13 17.72
C ILE A 119 -5.42 -6.48 17.64
N GLN A 120 -6.09 -7.47 17.06
CA GLN A 120 -5.50 -8.77 16.76
C GLN A 120 -5.27 -8.89 15.26
N ALA A 121 -4.05 -9.21 14.87
CA ALA A 121 -3.68 -9.38 13.47
C ALA A 121 -2.97 -10.72 13.23
N GLU A 122 -3.30 -11.32 12.09
CA GLU A 122 -2.66 -12.52 11.57
C GLU A 122 -1.78 -12.18 10.37
N ILE A 123 -0.50 -12.56 10.48
CA ILE A 123 0.51 -12.42 9.46
C ILE A 123 0.66 -13.76 8.76
N TYR A 124 0.22 -13.85 7.52
CA TYR A 124 0.26 -15.04 6.69
C TYR A 124 1.50 -15.07 5.82
N VAL A 125 2.24 -16.18 5.86
CA VAL A 125 3.39 -16.46 4.99
C VAL A 125 3.19 -17.76 4.23
N GLU A 126 3.90 -17.97 3.12
CA GLU A 126 3.70 -19.18 2.31
C GLU A 126 4.40 -20.42 2.87
N ARG A 127 5.54 -20.27 3.54
CA ARG A 127 6.38 -21.40 3.99
C ARG A 127 6.64 -21.35 5.49
N ALA A 128 6.80 -22.52 6.11
CA ALA A 128 7.16 -22.62 7.53
C ALA A 128 8.53 -21.98 7.84
N SER A 129 9.49 -22.05 6.90
CA SER A 129 10.78 -21.37 7.03
C SER A 129 10.63 -19.85 7.14
N GLN A 130 9.76 -19.25 6.33
CA GLN A 130 9.44 -17.82 6.37
C GLN A 130 8.80 -17.43 7.71
N LYS A 131 7.92 -18.29 8.26
CA LYS A 131 7.34 -18.09 9.60
C LYS A 131 8.44 -18.02 10.66
N GLY A 132 9.42 -18.93 10.61
CA GLY A 132 10.56 -18.91 11.51
C GLY A 132 11.39 -17.63 11.41
N ILE A 133 11.64 -17.15 10.19
CA ILE A 133 12.39 -15.90 9.96
C ILE A 133 11.61 -14.68 10.49
N LEU A 134 10.29 -14.63 10.26
CA LEU A 134 9.44 -13.52 10.66
C LEU A 134 9.32 -13.42 12.18
N ILE A 135 9.24 -14.56 12.87
CA ILE A 135 9.27 -14.64 14.34
C ILE A 135 10.66 -14.23 14.86
N GLY A 136 11.72 -14.73 14.22
CA GLY A 136 13.11 -14.52 14.64
C GLY A 136 13.47 -15.28 15.93
N LYS A 137 14.76 -15.29 16.27
CA LYS A 137 15.27 -16.02 17.45
C LYS A 137 14.61 -15.49 18.74
N GLY A 138 13.86 -16.34 19.42
CA GLY A 138 13.13 -15.98 20.64
C GLY A 138 12.02 -14.94 20.45
N GLY A 139 11.45 -14.82 19.24
CA GLY A 139 10.39 -13.86 18.95
C GLY A 139 10.86 -12.41 18.76
N LYS A 140 12.18 -12.17 18.77
CA LYS A 140 12.75 -10.80 18.73
C LYS A 140 12.33 -10.01 17.50
N ALA A 141 12.31 -10.62 16.31
CA ALA A 141 11.97 -9.92 15.08
C ALA A 141 10.49 -9.51 15.06
N LEU A 142 9.60 -10.43 15.44
CA LEU A 142 8.15 -10.14 15.53
C LEU A 142 7.84 -9.09 16.59
N LYS A 143 8.55 -9.13 17.74
CA LYS A 143 8.41 -8.12 18.79
C LYS A 143 8.76 -6.73 18.28
N GLU A 144 9.87 -6.60 17.56
CA GLU A 144 10.31 -5.32 17.00
C GLU A 144 9.31 -4.77 15.96
N ILE A 145 8.80 -5.63 15.07
CA ILE A 145 7.72 -5.28 14.12
C ILE A 145 6.49 -4.77 14.88
N GLY A 146 6.06 -5.49 15.91
CA GLY A 146 4.92 -5.09 16.73
C GLY A 146 5.13 -3.76 17.44
N GLU A 147 6.34 -3.49 17.94
CA GLU A 147 6.67 -2.22 18.61
C GLU A 147 6.63 -1.03 17.65
N LEU A 148 7.21 -1.18 16.45
CA LEU A 148 7.21 -0.13 15.43
C LEU A 148 5.79 0.08 14.85
N ALA A 149 5.11 -1.01 14.47
CA ALA A 149 3.77 -0.94 13.92
C ALA A 149 2.79 -0.30 14.92
N ARG A 150 2.88 -0.67 16.20
CA ARG A 150 2.04 -0.08 17.26
C ARG A 150 2.22 1.44 17.35
N LYS A 151 3.45 1.96 17.24
CA LYS A 151 3.69 3.42 17.30
C LYS A 151 3.00 4.14 16.14
N GLU A 152 3.14 3.63 14.92
CA GLU A 152 2.48 4.23 13.75
C GLU A 152 0.96 4.09 13.81
N ILE A 153 0.45 2.96 14.32
CA ILE A 153 -0.99 2.75 14.53
C ILE A 153 -1.55 3.72 15.58
N GLU A 154 -0.89 3.88 16.73
CA GLU A 154 -1.33 4.82 17.78
C GLU A 154 -1.32 6.27 17.28
N LYS A 155 -0.35 6.61 16.41
CA LYS A 155 -0.29 7.92 15.75
C LYS A 155 -1.42 8.09 14.73
N PHE A 156 -1.72 7.07 13.94
CA PHE A 156 -2.77 7.11 12.93
C PHE A 156 -4.17 7.18 13.54
N LEU A 157 -4.42 6.42 14.62
CA LEU A 157 -5.72 6.36 15.30
C LEU A 157 -5.89 7.42 16.41
N GLU A 158 -4.81 8.12 16.76
CA GLU A 158 -4.74 9.11 17.86
C GLU A 158 -5.18 8.55 19.23
N ARG A 159 -5.04 7.23 19.43
CA ARG A 159 -5.45 6.51 20.65
C ARG A 159 -4.52 5.34 20.96
N PRO A 160 -4.35 4.97 22.24
CA PRO A 160 -3.43 3.90 22.62
C PRO A 160 -4.00 2.52 22.26
N VAL A 161 -3.15 1.61 21.77
CA VAL A 161 -3.60 0.27 21.33
C VAL A 161 -2.76 -0.85 21.95
N PHE A 162 -3.40 -2.00 22.14
CA PHE A 162 -2.76 -3.27 22.41
C PHE A 162 -2.77 -4.08 21.12
N LEU A 163 -1.59 -4.22 20.50
CA LEU A 163 -1.41 -4.94 19.25
C LEU A 163 -0.93 -6.38 19.52
N GLU A 164 -1.72 -7.36 19.08
CA GLU A 164 -1.39 -8.78 19.16
C GLU A 164 -1.15 -9.34 17.76
N LEU A 165 0.05 -9.88 17.52
CA LEU A 165 0.48 -10.38 16.22
C LEU A 165 0.67 -11.90 16.25
N HIS A 166 0.04 -12.61 15.31
CA HIS A 166 0.20 -14.05 15.13
C HIS A 166 0.70 -14.42 13.74
N VAL A 167 1.76 -15.23 13.66
CA VAL A 167 2.31 -15.66 12.37
C VAL A 167 1.82 -17.06 11.99
N LYS A 168 1.17 -17.16 10.83
CA LYS A 168 0.65 -18.41 10.27
C LYS A 168 1.32 -18.73 8.94
N ALA A 169 1.79 -19.96 8.79
CA ALA A 169 2.25 -20.48 7.50
C ALA A 169 1.06 -21.14 6.79
N ARG A 170 0.83 -20.76 5.54
CA ARG A 170 -0.21 -21.34 4.69
C ARG A 170 0.31 -21.54 3.28
N GLU A 171 0.53 -22.79 2.90
CA GLU A 171 1.14 -23.10 1.61
C GLU A 171 0.30 -22.62 0.42
N LYS A 172 0.99 -21.95 -0.52
CA LYS A 172 0.47 -21.53 -1.81
C LYS A 172 -0.82 -20.69 -1.71
N TRP A 173 -1.00 -19.91 -0.63
CA TRP A 173 -2.22 -19.11 -0.45
C TRP A 173 -2.43 -18.11 -1.59
N ARG A 174 -1.34 -17.56 -2.17
CA ARG A 174 -1.40 -16.66 -3.33
C ARG A 174 -1.95 -17.30 -4.60
N LYS A 175 -1.97 -18.63 -4.69
CA LYS A 175 -2.54 -19.39 -5.83
C LYS A 175 -4.00 -19.79 -5.61
N LYS A 176 -4.56 -19.54 -4.42
CA LYS A 176 -5.92 -19.93 -4.06
C LYS A 176 -6.80 -18.69 -4.08
N GLU A 177 -7.74 -18.63 -5.02
CA GLU A 177 -8.61 -17.48 -5.24
C GLU A 177 -9.43 -17.09 -3.99
N GLU A 178 -9.87 -18.09 -3.21
CA GLU A 178 -10.53 -17.87 -1.90
C GLU A 178 -9.67 -17.02 -0.95
N TRP A 179 -8.37 -17.26 -0.91
CA TRP A 179 -7.42 -16.57 -0.03
C TRP A 179 -7.09 -15.19 -0.54
N LEU A 180 -6.95 -15.03 -1.86
CA LEU A 180 -6.81 -13.71 -2.48
C LEU A 180 -8.02 -12.82 -2.14
N LYS A 181 -9.24 -13.34 -2.33
CA LYS A 181 -10.48 -12.64 -1.97
C LYS A 181 -10.54 -12.30 -0.48
N ARG A 182 -10.16 -13.23 0.39
CA ARG A 182 -10.13 -13.04 1.85
C ARG A 182 -9.16 -11.94 2.30
N PHE A 183 -8.04 -11.77 1.60
CA PHE A 183 -7.05 -10.74 1.89
C PHE A 183 -7.31 -9.42 1.15
N GLY A 184 -8.47 -9.28 0.51
CA GLY A 184 -8.85 -8.05 -0.19
C GLY A 184 -8.20 -7.86 -1.56
N TYR A 185 -7.45 -8.85 -2.05
CA TYR A 185 -6.94 -8.87 -3.43
C TYR A 185 -8.09 -9.28 -4.36
N ARG A 186 -8.87 -8.29 -4.82
CA ARG A 186 -9.87 -8.48 -5.88
C ARG A 186 -9.20 -8.30 -7.25
N SER A 187 -9.52 -9.21 -8.17
CA SER A 187 -9.23 -9.09 -9.60
C SER A 187 -10.19 -8.12 -10.27
#